data_AF-A0A4U0X668-F1
#
_entry.id   AF-A0A4U0X668-F1
#
_cell.length_a   1.000
_cell.length_b   1.000
_cell.length_c   1.000
_cell.angle_alpha   90.00
_cell.angle_beta   90.00
_cell.angle_gamma   90.00
#
_symmetry.space_group_name_H-M   'P 1'
#
loop_
_entity.id
_entity.type
_entity.pdbx_description
1 polymer ?
#
loop_
_entity_poly.entity_id
_entity_poly.type
_entity_poly.pdbx_seq_one_letter_code
_entity_poly.pdbx_strand_id
1 'polypeptide(L)' 'MIQDIFIHEAFKGFEVRFYLAVVVEGEEEAVVVFPNVLPKRAILEEVWRGAKACLYEPQR' A
#
# COMPACT_ATOMS: atom_id res chain seq x y z
N MET A 1 6.26 10.37 9.19
CA MET A 1 4.79 10.17 9.12
C MET A 1 4.44 9.47 7.81
N ILE A 2 3.40 8.64 7.74
CA ILE A 2 2.94 8.13 6.43
C ILE A 2 2.28 9.30 5.69
N GLN A 3 2.78 9.62 4.49
CA GLN A 3 2.27 10.72 3.68
C GLN A 3 1.25 10.24 2.66
N ASP A 4 1.52 9.11 2.02
CA ASP A 4 0.69 8.53 0.97
C ASP A 4 0.75 7.00 0.98
N ILE A 5 -0.26 6.38 0.37
CA ILE A 5 -0.35 4.93 0.18
C ILE A 5 -0.71 4.64 -1.27
N PHE A 6 0.12 3.81 -1.93
CA PHE A 6 -0.06 3.39 -3.31
C PHE A 6 -0.40 1.90 -3.41
N ILE A 7 -1.21 1.57 -4.42
CA ILE A 7 -1.37 0.20 -4.91
C ILE A 7 -0.77 0.18 -6.31
N HIS A 8 0.31 -0.58 -6.49
CA HIS A 8 0.96 -0.74 -7.79
C HIS A 8 0.61 -2.08 -8.41
N GLU A 9 0.45 -2.07 -9.73
CA GLU A 9 0.41 -3.28 -10.56
C GLU A 9 1.81 -3.55 -11.12
N ALA A 10 2.25 -4.80 -11.10
CA ALA A 10 3.52 -5.21 -11.68
C ALA A 10 3.46 -6.65 -12.20
N PHE A 11 4.39 -6.98 -13.09
CA PHE A 11 4.57 -8.33 -13.60
C PHE A 11 5.65 -9.06 -12.78
N LYS A 12 5.34 -10.27 -12.32
CA LYS A 12 6.31 -11.17 -11.68
C LYS A 12 6.30 -12.49 -12.44
N GLY A 13 7.34 -12.73 -13.25
CA GLY A 13 7.31 -13.80 -14.25
C GLY A 13 6.24 -13.49 -15.31
N PHE A 14 5.26 -14.39 -15.48
CA PHE A 14 4.14 -14.23 -16.42
C PHE A 14 2.81 -13.88 -15.75
N GLU A 15 2.83 -13.51 -14.47
CA GLU A 15 1.62 -13.17 -13.71
C GLU A 15 1.56 -11.67 -13.39
N VAL A 16 0.35 -11.12 -13.46
CA VAL A 16 0.04 -9.79 -12.92
C VAL A 16 -0.11 -9.90 -11.40
N ARG A 17 0.66 -9.10 -10.68
CA ARG A 17 0.65 -9.02 -9.22
C ARG A 17 0.42 -7.58 -8.80
N PHE A 18 -0.12 -7.42 -7.60
CA PHE A 18 -0.29 -6.12 -6.97
C PHE A 18 0.53 -6.06 -5.68
N TYR A 19 1.05 -4.88 -5.37
CA TYR A 19 1.69 -4.62 -4.09
C TYR A 19 1.27 -3.25 -3.56
N LEU A 20 1.24 -3.14 -2.24
CA LEU A 20 0.93 -1.91 -1.54
C LEU A 20 2.23 -1.32 -0.99
N ALA A 21 2.47 -0.06 -1.33
CA ALA A 21 3.63 0.69 -0.89
C ALA A 21 3.18 1.94 -0.12
N VAL A 22 3.95 2.33 0.89
CA VAL A 22 3.70 3.53 1.69
C VAL A 22 4.85 4.51 1.51
N VAL A 23 4.51 5.79 1.34
CA VAL A 23 5.48 6.88 1.34
C VAL A 23 5.62 7.38 2.76
N VAL A 24 6.86 7.40 3.25
CA VAL A 24 7.17 7.81 4.63
C VAL A 24 8.02 9.07 4.57
N GLU A 25 7.57 10.10 5.28
CA GLU A 25 8.33 11.35 5.43
C GLU A 25 9.73 11.06 5.99
N GLY A 26 10.76 11.54 5.28
CA GLY A 26 12.16 11.34 5.63
C GLY A 26 12.81 10.12 4.98
N GLU A 27 12.03 9.24 4.33
CA GLU A 27 12.55 8.12 3.55
C GLU A 27 12.60 8.49 2.07
N GLU A 28 13.70 8.16 1.39
CA GLU A 28 13.86 8.40 -0.05
C GLU A 28 13.06 7.40 -0.90
N GLU A 29 12.83 6.20 -0.38
CA GLU A 29 12.17 5.11 -1.07
C GLU A 29 10.81 4.75 -0.44
N ALA A 30 9.85 4.37 -1.28
CA ALA A 30 8.57 3.85 -0.81
C ALA A 30 8.74 2.44 -0.23
N VAL A 31 8.11 2.18 0.92
CA VAL A 31 8.23 0.90 1.63
C VAL A 31 7.10 -0.05 1.23
N VAL A 32 7.43 -1.26 0.79
CA VAL A 32 6.44 -2.30 0.46
C VAL A 32 5.97 -3.01 1.73
N VAL A 33 4.66 -2.98 1.99
CA VAL A 33 4.08 -3.46 3.26
C VAL A 33 3.96 -4.98 3.35
N PHE A 34 3.71 -5.65 2.22
CA PHE A 34 3.54 -7.11 2.15
C PHE A 34 4.50 -7.73 1.12
N PRO A 35 5.82 -7.69 1.34
CA PRO A 35 6.82 -7.99 0.31
C PRO A 35 6.76 -9.45 -0.20
N ASN A 36 6.32 -10.38 0.65
CA ASN A 36 6.32 -11.81 0.33
C ASN A 36 4.95 -12.35 -0.08
N VAL A 37 3.88 -11.84 0.52
CA VAL A 37 2.52 -12.37 0.35
C VAL A 37 1.88 -11.86 -0.94
N LEU A 38 2.18 -10.62 -1.35
CA LEU A 38 1.61 -9.94 -2.53
C LEU A 38 0.10 -10.20 -2.69
N PRO A 39 -0.73 -9.76 -1.73
CA PRO A 39 -2.16 -10.02 -1.74
C PRO A 39 -2.84 -9.60 -3.05
N LYS A 40 -3.97 -10.25 -3.38
CA LYS A 40 -4.81 -9.82 -4.50
C LYS A 40 -5.31 -8.39 -4.29
N ARG A 41 -5.53 -7.67 -5.39
CA ARG A 41 -5.99 -6.28 -5.41
C ARG A 41 -7.15 -5.99 -4.45
N ALA A 42 -8.17 -6.84 -4.42
CA ALA A 42 -9.34 -6.62 -3.55
C ALA A 42 -8.97 -6.46 -2.07
N ILE A 43 -8.05 -7.29 -1.57
CA ILE A 43 -7.56 -7.21 -0.18
C ILE A 43 -6.74 -5.93 0.02
N LEU A 44 -5.88 -5.57 -0.95
CA LEU A 44 -5.10 -4.33 -0.87
C LEU A 44 -5.99 -3.08 -0.86
N GLU A 45 -7.10 -3.10 -1.61
CA GLU A 45 -8.08 -2.00 -1.59
C GLU A 45 -8.80 -1.88 -0.24
N GLU A 46 -9.14 -3.01 0.42
CA GLU A 46 -9.70 -2.99 1.77
C GLU A 46 -8.73 -2.39 2.78
N VAL A 47 -7.46 -2.83 2.74
CA VAL A 47 -6.39 -2.29 3.59
C VAL A 47 -6.19 -0.80 3.33
N TRP A 48 -6.15 -0.38 2.06
CA TRP A 48 -6.01 1.03 1.70
C TRP A 48 -7.18 1.88 2.23
N ARG A 49 -8.43 1.42 2.09
CA ARG A 49 -9.61 2.13 2.63
C ARG A 49 -9.52 2.27 4.14
N GLY A 50 -9.14 1.20 4.85
CA GLY A 50 -8.95 1.22 6.30
C GLY A 50 -7.82 2.15 6.74
N ALA A 51 -6.67 2.09 6.08
CA ALA A 51 -5.52 2.95 6.39
C ALA A 51 -5.81 4.42 6.09
N LYS A 52 -6.53 4.72 5.00
CA LYS A 52 -6.99 6.08 4.67
C LYS A 52 -7.87 6.65 5.79
N ALA A 53 -8.78 5.85 6.35
CA ALA A 53 -9.60 6.28 7.48
C ALA A 53 -8.72 6.70 8.67
N CYS A 54 -7.71 5.91 9.03
CA CYS A 54 -6.81 6.26 10.14
C CYS A 54 -5.95 7.51 9.89
N LEU A 55 -5.51 7.74 8.65
CA LEU A 55 -4.60 8.85 8.31
C LEU A 55 -5.31 10.19 8.09
N TYR A 56 -6.54 10.17 7.56
CA TYR A 56 -7.23 11.38 7.12
C TYR A 56 -8.57 11.64 7.79
N GLU A 57 -9.14 10.69 8.53
CA GLU A 57 -10.33 10.99 9.33
C GLU A 57 -9.88 11.58 10.68
N PRO A 58 -10.44 12.73 11.10
CA PRO A 58 -10.11 13.30 12.39
C PRO A 58 -10.48 12.30 13.49
N GLN A 59 -9.54 12.01 14.38
CA GLN A 59 -9.85 11.29 15.61
C GLN A 59 -10.91 12.12 16.37
N ARG A 60 -12.14 11.60 16.40
CA ARG A 60 -13.22 12.14 17.25
C ARG A 60 -12.99 11.79 18.71
#